data_AF-A0A959JM99-F1
#
_entry.id   AF-A0A959JM99-F1
#
_cell.length_a   1.000
_cell.length_b   1.000
_cell.length_c   1.000
_cell.angle_alpha   90.00
_cell.angle_beta   90.00
_cell.angle_gamma   90.00
#
_symmetry.space_group_name_H-M   'P 1'
#
loop_
_entity.id
_entity.type
_entity.pdbx_description
1 polymer ?
#
loop_
_entity_poly.entity_id
_entity_poly.type
_entity_poly.pdbx_seq_one_letter_code
_entity_poly.pdbx_strand_id
1 'polypeptide(L)' 'YYLHKLTQYGIEGAIGILEYPMLRHTTHVELTLDDVMQIKTWENDIEHIIASKHMPPVINKTICKKCSYYDFCYC' A
#
# COMPACT_ATOMS: atom_id res chain seq x y z
N TYR A 1 0.38 -7.20 -0.47
CA TYR A 1 1.57 -7.07 -1.32
C TYR A 1 2.52 -8.26 -1.23
N TYR A 2 3.12 -8.57 -0.07
CA TYR A 2 4.11 -9.66 0.03
C TYR A 2 3.58 -11.04 -0.43
N LEU A 3 2.35 -11.40 -0.06
CA LEU A 3 1.72 -12.63 -0.54
C LEU A 3 1.59 -12.67 -2.07
N HIS A 4 1.27 -11.53 -2.70
CA HIS A 4 1.18 -11.42 -4.16
C HIS A 4 2.55 -11.63 -4.84
N LYS A 5 3.63 -11.05 -4.29
CA LYS A 5 4.99 -11.29 -4.76
C LYS A 5 5.37 -12.77 -4.65
N LEU A 6 5.05 -13.44 -3.54
CA LEU A 6 5.33 -14.86 -3.34
C LEU A 6 4.63 -15.74 -4.38
N THR A 7 3.37 -15.45 -4.70
CA THR A 7 2.66 -16.17 -5.77
C THR A 7 3.32 -15.99 -7.15
N GLN A 8 3.87 -14.81 -7.46
CA GLN A 8 4.59 -14.59 -8.73
C GLN A 8 5.89 -15.41 -8.82
N TYR A 9 6.50 -15.76 -7.69
CA TYR A 9 7.68 -16.64 -7.65
C TYR A 9 7.33 -18.14 -7.63
N GLY A 10 6.05 -18.50 -7.78
CA GLY A 10 5.60 -19.89 -7.83
C GLY A 10 5.28 -20.51 -6.46
N ILE A 11 5.23 -19.70 -5.39
CA ILE A 11 4.80 -20.17 -4.06
C ILE A 11 3.30 -19.90 -3.92
N GLU A 12 2.49 -20.92 -4.16
CA GLU A 12 1.03 -20.87 -4.03
C GLU A 12 0.57 -21.25 -2.61
N GLY A 13 -0.53 -20.65 -2.14
CA GLY A 13 -1.14 -20.98 -0.85
C GLY A 13 -0.47 -20.37 0.38
N ALA A 14 0.40 -19.37 0.21
CA ALA A 14 0.99 -18.66 1.35
C ALA A 14 -0.07 -17.86 2.13
N ILE A 15 -0.04 -17.97 3.46
CA ILE A 15 -0.92 -17.22 4.37
C ILE A 15 -0.06 -16.21 5.13
N GLY A 16 -0.54 -14.97 5.21
CA GLY A 16 0.10 -13.91 5.98
C GLY A 16 -0.43 -13.90 7.40
N ILE A 17 0.45 -13.62 8.37
CA ILE A 17 0.06 -13.39 9.76
C ILE A 17 0.54 -12.00 10.14
N LEU A 18 -0.38 -11.14 10.55
CA LEU A 18 -0.10 -9.82 11.07
C LEU A 18 -0.30 -9.86 12.59
N GLU A 19 0.79 -9.85 13.34
CA GLU A 19 0.76 -9.88 14.80
C GLU A 19 1.15 -8.50 15.36
N TYR A 20 0.36 -8.03 16.33
CA TYR A 20 0.67 -6.86 17.15
C TYR A 20 1.00 -7.34 18.57
N PRO A 21 2.29 -7.56 18.92
CA PRO A 21 2.68 -8.18 20.18
C PRO A 21 2.19 -7.41 21.42
N MET A 22 2.24 -6.08 21.37
CA MET A 22 1.79 -5.20 22.45
C MET A 22 0.27 -5.28 22.68
N LEU A 23 -0.49 -5.59 21.63
CA LEU A 23 -1.96 -5.68 21.67
C LEU A 23 -2.47 -7.13 21.74
N ARG A 24 -1.56 -8.11 21.71
CA ARG A 24 -1.88 -9.56 21.61
C ARG A 24 -2.91 -9.88 20.53
N HIS A 25 -2.85 -9.14 19.42
CA HIS A 25 -3.80 -9.27 18.33
C HIS A 25 -3.12 -9.90 17.13
N THR A 26 -3.65 -11.02 16.67
CA THR A 26 -3.14 -11.76 15.51
C THR A 26 -4.23 -11.79 14.45
N THR A 27 -3.89 -11.31 13.26
CA THR A 27 -4.80 -11.28 12.12
C THR A 27 -4.24 -12.15 11.01
N HIS A 28 -5.04 -13.11 10.56
CA HIS A 28 -4.73 -13.88 9.36
C HIS A 28 -5.10 -13.05 8.14
N VAL A 29 -4.15 -12.96 7.21
CA VAL A 29 -4.30 -12.23 5.95
C VAL A 29 -4.16 -13.25 4.83
N GLU A 30 -5.21 -13.38 4.06
CA GLU A 30 -5.25 -14.23 2.86
C GLU A 30 -5.19 -13.34 1.62
N LEU A 31 -4.64 -13.88 0.53
CA LEU A 31 -4.60 -13.18 -0.75
C LEU A 31 -5.86 -13.50 -1.54
N THR A 32 -6.78 -12.55 -1.67
CA THR A 32 -7.97 -12.70 -2.51
C THR A 32 -7.72 -12.18 -3.94
N LEU A 33 -8.60 -12.56 -4.88
CA LEU A 33 -8.55 -12.03 -6.25
C LEU A 33 -8.77 -10.52 -6.31
N ASP A 34 -9.61 -9.98 -5.41
CA ASP A 34 -9.82 -8.53 -5.32
C ASP A 34 -8.54 -7.82 -4.88
N ASP A 35 -7.84 -8.36 -3.86
CA ASP A 35 -6.56 -7.82 -3.42
C ASP A 35 -5.53 -7.78 -4.55
N VAL A 36 -5.48 -8.81 -5.40
CA VAL A 36 -4.59 -8.85 -6.56
C VAL A 36 -4.91 -7.75 -7.57
N MET A 37 -6.20 -7.50 -7.84
CA MET A 37 -6.62 -6.42 -8.74
C MET A 37 -6.33 -5.03 -8.13
N GLN A 38 -6.57 -4.86 -6.84
CA GLN A 38 -6.24 -3.62 -6.12
C GLN A 38 -4.74 -3.34 -6.15
N ILE A 39 -3.90 -4.34 -5.88
CA ILE A 39 -2.44 -4.21 -5.93
C ILE A 39 -1.97 -3.75 -7.31
N LYS A 40 -2.48 -4.36 -8.39
CA LYS A 40 -2.13 -3.96 -9.76
C LYS A 40 -2.56 -2.52 -10.06
N THR A 41 -3.72 -2.12 -9.57
CA THR A 41 -4.22 -0.75 -9.71
C THR A 41 -3.28 0.23 -9.01
N TRP A 42 -2.88 -0.06 -7.76
CA TRP A 42 -1.94 0.77 -7.02
C TRP A 42 -0.57 0.86 -7.69
N GLU A 43 -0.04 -0.24 -8.22
CA GLU A 43 1.23 -0.24 -8.96
C GLU A 43 1.14 0.68 -10.19
N ASN A 44 0.05 0.58 -10.96
CA ASN A 44 -0.16 1.44 -12.13
C ASN A 44 -0.32 2.92 -11.74
N ASP A 45 -1.05 3.22 -10.67
CA ASP A 45 -1.22 4.59 -10.16
C ASP A 45 0.13 5.19 -9.72
N ILE A 46 0.98 4.40 -9.06
CA ILE A 46 2.32 4.81 -8.67
C ILE A 46 3.17 5.13 -9.91
N GLU A 47 3.15 4.27 -10.93
CA GLU A 47 3.85 4.52 -12.20
C GLU A 47 3.36 5.80 -12.88
N HIS A 48 2.04 6.03 -12.91
CA HIS A 48 1.47 7.26 -13.43
C HIS A 48 1.93 8.51 -12.67
N ILE A 49 2.00 8.44 -11.34
CA ILE A 49 2.47 9.56 -10.51
C ILE A 49 3.96 9.83 -10.77
N ILE A 50 4.79 8.80 -10.88
CA ILE A 50 6.23 8.93 -11.15
C ILE A 50 6.49 9.49 -12.56
N ALA A 51 5.73 9.03 -13.55
CA ALA A 51 5.85 9.50 -14.93
C ALA A 51 5.25 10.89 -15.15
N SER A 52 4.41 11.36 -14.22
CA SER A 52 3.81 12.69 -14.30
C SER A 52 4.90 13.77 -14.19
N LYS A 53 4.89 14.67 -15.17
CA LYS A 53 5.76 15.85 -15.17
C LYS A 53 5.41 16.84 -14.06
N HIS A 54 4.19 16.76 -13.54
CA HIS A 54 3.66 17.63 -12.51
C HIS A 54 3.42 16.83 -11.23
N MET A 55 3.82 17.42 -10.10
CA MET A 55 3.54 16.86 -8.78
C MET A 55 2.02 16.72 -8.59
N PRO A 56 1.53 15.60 -8.02
CA PRO A 56 0.11 15.44 -7.75
C PRO A 56 -0.42 16.55 -6.84
N PRO A 57 -1.71 16.92 -6.97
CA PRO A 57 -2.32 17.96 -6.16
C PRO A 57 -2.34 17.58 -4.67
N VAL A 58 -2.34 18.59 -3.81
CA VAL A 58 -2.44 18.39 -2.37
C VAL A 58 -3.76 17.70 -2.00
N ILE A 59 -3.68 16.73 -1.09
CA ILE A 59 -4.84 15.94 -0.65
C ILE A 59 -5.77 16.77 0.26
N ASN A 60 -5.19 17.71 1.02
CA ASN A 60 -5.89 18.62 1.93
C ASN A 60 -6.82 17.96 2.94
N LYS A 61 -6.32 16.93 3.63
CA LYS A 61 -7.02 16.22 4.72
C LYS A 61 -6.49 16.62 6.09
N THR A 62 -7.27 16.37 7.13
CA THR A 62 -6.88 16.64 8.54
C THR A 62 -5.57 15.95 8.94
N ILE A 63 -5.29 14.79 8.37
CA ILE A 63 -4.03 14.05 8.57
C ILE A 63 -2.80 14.79 8.03
N CYS A 64 -2.95 15.66 7.02
CA CYS A 64 -1.84 16.35 6.38
C CYS A 64 -1.08 17.23 7.37
N LYS A 65 -1.77 17.81 8.36
CA LYS A 65 -1.16 18.64 9.43
C LYS A 65 -0.15 17.88 10.31
N LYS A 66 -0.21 16.55 10.33
CA LYS A 66 0.71 15.66 11.07
C LYS A 66 1.62 14.85 10.15
N CYS A 67 1.51 15.06 8.83
CA CYS A 67 2.29 14.30 7.86
C CYS A 67 3.73 14.84 7.82
N SER A 68 4.71 13.94 7.81
CA SER A 68 6.12 14.29 7.68
C SER A 68 6.45 15.02 6.37
N TYR A 69 5.58 14.92 5.37
CA TYR A 69 5.74 15.57 4.06
C TYR A 69 4.96 16.88 3.93
N TYR A 70 4.44 17.44 5.03
CA TYR A 70 3.63 18.67 4.97
C TYR A 70 4.35 19.81 4.25
N ASP A 71 5.58 20.11 4.63
CA ASP A 71 6.33 21.22 4.04
C ASP A 71 6.61 21.02 2.54
N PHE A 72 6.81 19.77 2.10
CA PHE A 72 7.00 19.46 0.68
C PHE A 72 5.73 19.61 -0.15
N CYS A 73 4.56 19.39 0.45
CA CYS A 73 3.28 19.45 -0.25
C CYS A 73 2.70 20.87 -0.32
N TYR A 74 3.01 21.75 0.63
CA TYR A 74 2.34 23.06 0.79
C TYR A 74 3.24 24.28 0.60
N CYS A 75 4.53 24.09 0.31
CA CYS A 75 5.44 25.18 -0.07
C CYS A 75 5.34 25.57 -1.55
#